data_AF-A0A1G4KMF7-F1
#
_entry.id   AF-A0A1G4KMF7-F1
#
_cell.length_a   1.000
_cell.length_b   1.000
_cell.length_c   1.000
_cell.angle_alpha   90.00
_cell.angle_beta   90.00
_cell.angle_gamma   90.00
#
_symmetry.space_group_name_H-M   'P 1'
#
loop_
_entity.id
_entity.type
_entity.pdbx_description
1 polymer ?
#
loop_
_entity_poly.entity_id
_entity_poly.type
_entity_poly.pdbx_seq_one_letter_code
_entity_poly.pdbx_strand_id
1 'polypeptide(L)'
;MFPNGIATLLKAEKEAHEIVSQARQYRSEKLKQAKSDAAKEINAYKQKKEQELKDFEAKNAGGVGGLEKEAEDQVQSELKELKEIGKKKKSAVVKLLIDAATNPVGTVHVNAL
;
A
#
# COMPACT_ATOMS: atom_id res chain seq x y z
N MET A 1 -30.32 -64.89 -48.52
CA MET A 1 -28.90 -64.59 -48.21
C MET A 1 -28.76 -63.07 -48.21
N PHE A 2 -28.66 -62.43 -47.03
CA PHE A 2 -28.82 -60.98 -46.86
C PHE A 2 -27.61 -60.19 -47.41
N PRO A 3 -27.72 -59.48 -48.54
CA PRO A 3 -26.60 -58.71 -49.12
C PRO A 3 -26.31 -57.40 -48.36
N ASN A 4 -27.18 -57.03 -47.41
CA ASN A 4 -27.18 -55.72 -46.75
C ASN A 4 -26.50 -55.69 -45.37
N GLY A 5 -26.11 -56.85 -44.79
CA GLY A 5 -25.55 -56.90 -43.44
C GLY A 5 -24.16 -56.26 -43.32
N ILE A 6 -23.28 -56.50 -44.30
CA ILE A 6 -21.91 -55.98 -44.32
C ILE A 6 -21.92 -54.45 -44.50
N ALA A 7 -22.76 -53.93 -45.39
CA ALA A 7 -22.88 -52.49 -45.62
C ALA A 7 -23.38 -51.74 -44.38
N THR A 8 -24.31 -52.33 -43.62
CA THR A 8 -24.78 -51.76 -42.34
C THR A 8 -23.69 -51.79 -41.27
N LEU A 9 -22.92 -52.87 -41.16
CA LEU A 9 -21.80 -52.95 -40.21
C LEU A 9 -20.71 -51.93 -40.52
N LEU A 10 -20.35 -51.76 -41.81
CA LEU A 10 -19.37 -50.74 -42.23
C LEU A 10 -19.83 -49.30 -41.96
N LYS A 11 -21.14 -49.03 -42.08
CA LYS A 11 -21.70 -47.73 -41.69
C LYS A 11 -21.62 -47.50 -40.19
N ALA A 12 -22.03 -48.50 -39.39
CA ALA A 12 -21.95 -48.43 -37.94
C ALA A 12 -20.50 -48.25 -37.44
N GLU A 13 -19.52 -48.91 -38.09
CA GLU A 13 -18.10 -48.74 -37.79
C GLU A 13 -17.62 -47.29 -38.05
N LYS A 14 -18.02 -46.70 -39.18
CA LYS A 14 -17.70 -45.30 -39.50
C LYS A 14 -18.31 -44.33 -38.51
N GLU A 15 -19.60 -44.50 -38.18
CA GLU A 15 -20.28 -43.66 -37.19
C GLU A 15 -19.62 -43.77 -35.81
N ALA A 16 -19.27 -44.99 -35.38
CA ALA A 16 -18.54 -45.19 -34.13
C ALA A 16 -17.18 -44.49 -34.13
N HIS A 17 -16.43 -44.58 -35.23
CA HIS A 17 -15.16 -43.87 -35.38
C HIS A 17 -15.32 -42.35 -35.35
N GLU A 18 -16.33 -41.81 -36.01
CA GLU A 18 -16.64 -40.37 -36.00
C GLU A 18 -16.98 -39.89 -34.59
N ILE A 19 -17.84 -40.61 -33.86
CA ILE A 19 -18.21 -40.29 -32.47
C ILE A 19 -16.96 -40.26 -31.58
N VAL A 20 -16.09 -41.27 -31.68
CA VAL A 20 -14.85 -41.32 -30.88
C VAL A 20 -13.90 -40.18 -31.27
N SER A 21 -13.78 -39.85 -32.56
CA SER A 21 -12.95 -38.76 -33.04
C SER A 21 -13.43 -37.40 -32.50
N GLN A 22 -14.73 -37.14 -32.60
CA GLN A 22 -15.36 -35.93 -32.08
C GLN A 22 -15.18 -35.82 -30.56
N ALA A 23 -15.37 -36.91 -29.81
CA ALA A 23 -15.14 -36.92 -28.36
C ALA A 23 -13.68 -36.59 -27.98
N ARG A 24 -12.70 -37.09 -28.76
CA ARG A 24 -11.28 -36.78 -28.55
C ARG A 24 -10.97 -35.31 -28.87
N GLN A 25 -11.52 -34.78 -29.97
CA GLN A 25 -11.37 -33.37 -30.34
C GLN A 25 -11.98 -32.46 -29.26
N TYR A 26 -13.21 -32.73 -28.85
CA TYR A 26 -13.90 -31.99 -27.78
C TYR A 26 -13.09 -31.97 -26.48
N ARG A 27 -12.55 -33.13 -26.07
CA ARG A 27 -11.67 -33.21 -24.88
C ARG A 27 -10.43 -32.34 -25.03
N SER A 28 -9.77 -32.39 -26.19
CA SER A 28 -8.58 -31.58 -26.47
C SER A 28 -8.88 -30.08 -26.45
N GLU A 29 -9.98 -29.67 -27.05
CA GLU A 29 -10.46 -28.29 -27.04
C GLU A 29 -10.79 -27.81 -25.62
N LYS A 30 -11.51 -28.61 -24.83
CA LYS A 30 -11.80 -28.29 -23.42
C LYS A 30 -10.52 -28.11 -22.60
N LEU A 31 -9.52 -28.96 -22.80
CA LEU A 31 -8.23 -28.82 -22.13
C LEU A 31 -7.48 -27.54 -22.54
N LYS A 32 -7.50 -27.19 -23.83
CA LYS A 32 -6.91 -25.94 -24.32
C LYS A 32 -7.63 -24.72 -23.78
N GLN A 33 -8.96 -24.75 -23.78
CA GLN A 33 -9.80 -23.69 -23.23
C GLN A 33 -9.51 -23.47 -21.75
N ALA A 34 -9.52 -24.55 -20.94
CA ALA A 34 -9.21 -24.46 -19.51
C ALA A 34 -7.82 -23.84 -19.24
N LYS A 35 -6.80 -24.21 -20.03
CA LYS A 35 -5.47 -23.60 -19.92
C LYS A 35 -5.47 -22.12 -20.30
N SER A 36 -6.18 -21.74 -21.36
CA SER A 36 -6.28 -20.35 -21.80
C SER A 36 -7.00 -19.49 -20.76
N ASP A 37 -8.09 -19.99 -20.20
CA ASP A 37 -8.89 -19.25 -19.23
C ASP A 37 -8.14 -19.11 -17.90
N ALA A 38 -7.44 -20.16 -17.44
CA ALA A 38 -6.55 -20.04 -16.28
C ALA A 38 -5.43 -19.01 -16.50
N ALA A 39 -4.83 -18.98 -17.70
CA ALA A 39 -3.81 -17.97 -18.02
C ALA A 39 -4.38 -16.54 -18.02
N LYS A 40 -5.62 -16.35 -18.52
CA LYS A 40 -6.32 -15.06 -18.47
C LYS A 40 -6.59 -14.63 -17.04
N GLU A 41 -7.09 -15.52 -16.19
CA GLU A 41 -7.35 -15.22 -14.78
C GLU A 41 -6.07 -14.84 -14.02
N ILE A 42 -4.97 -15.57 -14.24
CA ILE A 42 -3.67 -15.24 -13.66
C ILE A 42 -3.22 -13.84 -14.09
N ASN A 43 -3.34 -13.51 -15.37
CA ASN A 43 -2.94 -12.21 -15.88
C ASN A 43 -3.82 -11.08 -15.32
N ALA A 44 -5.13 -11.28 -15.24
CA ALA A 44 -6.04 -10.33 -14.63
C ALA A 44 -5.73 -10.11 -13.14
N TYR A 45 -5.42 -11.18 -12.40
CA TYR A 45 -5.01 -11.09 -11.00
C TYR A 45 -3.69 -10.33 -10.83
N LYS A 46 -2.70 -10.60 -11.69
CA LYS A 46 -1.43 -9.87 -11.70
C LYS A 46 -1.63 -8.38 -11.95
N GLN A 47 -2.42 -8.02 -12.97
CA GLN A 47 -2.73 -6.63 -13.29
C GLN A 47 -3.42 -5.92 -12.13
N LYS A 48 -4.40 -6.58 -11.49
CA LYS A 48 -5.08 -6.04 -10.31
C LYS A 48 -4.10 -5.80 -9.16
N LYS A 49 -3.21 -6.76 -8.89
CA LYS A 49 -2.20 -6.62 -7.83
C LYS A 49 -1.17 -5.54 -8.13
N GLU A 50 -0.78 -5.38 -9.38
CA GLU A 50 0.13 -4.31 -9.80
C GLU A 50 -0.53 -2.92 -9.68
N GLN A 51 -1.83 -2.81 -10.00
CA GLN A 51 -2.60 -1.59 -9.75
C GLN A 51 -2.72 -1.27 -8.26
N GLU A 52 -3.08 -2.26 -7.42
CA GLU A 52 -3.12 -2.09 -5.96
C GLU A 52 -1.77 -1.64 -5.40
N LEU A 53 -0.67 -2.20 -5.92
CA LEU A 53 0.68 -1.84 -5.52
C LEU A 53 0.99 -0.39 -5.93
N LYS A 54 0.72 0.00 -7.19
CA LYS A 54 0.94 1.37 -7.67
C LYS A 54 0.11 2.39 -6.89
N ASP A 55 -1.15 2.07 -6.56
CA ASP A 55 -2.01 2.94 -5.76
C ASP A 55 -1.48 3.09 -4.33
N PHE A 56 -0.98 1.99 -3.75
CA PHE A 56 -0.34 2.02 -2.43
C PHE A 56 0.96 2.83 -2.46
N GLU A 57 1.80 2.65 -3.47
CA GLU A 57 3.01 3.44 -3.67
C GLU A 57 2.68 4.92 -3.86
N ALA A 58 1.69 5.27 -4.68
CA ALA A 58 1.30 6.66 -4.90
C ALA A 58 0.78 7.34 -3.62
N LYS A 59 -0.05 6.63 -2.83
CA LYS A 59 -0.54 7.12 -1.54
C LYS A 59 0.59 7.31 -0.53
N ASN A 60 1.54 6.39 -0.47
CA ASN A 60 2.65 6.46 0.48
C ASN A 60 3.78 7.40 0.03
N ALA A 61 4.01 7.54 -1.28
CA ALA A 61 4.95 8.50 -1.85
C ALA A 61 4.51 9.94 -1.56
N GLY A 62 3.20 10.21 -1.56
CA GLY A 62 2.64 11.48 -1.09
C GLY A 62 2.69 11.68 0.42
N GLY A 63 2.92 10.61 1.20
CA GLY A 63 2.97 10.64 2.66
C GLY A 63 4.12 11.48 3.20
N VAL A 64 5.30 11.45 2.57
CA VAL A 64 6.46 12.21 3.06
C VAL A 64 6.21 13.72 2.97
N GLY A 65 5.73 14.21 1.82
CA GLY A 65 5.47 15.65 1.66
C GLY A 65 4.28 16.16 2.50
N GLY A 66 3.30 15.31 2.80
CA GLY A 66 2.22 15.64 3.73
C GLY A 66 2.70 15.75 5.17
N LEU A 67 3.49 14.76 5.63
CA LEU A 67 4.10 14.74 6.95
C LEU A 67 5.09 15.89 7.16
N GLU A 68 5.88 16.24 6.14
CA GLU A 68 6.78 17.39 6.17
C GLU A 68 6.01 18.70 6.35
N LYS A 69 4.92 18.90 5.59
CA LYS A 69 4.07 20.10 5.74
C LYS A 69 3.40 20.20 7.10
N GLU A 70 2.83 19.09 7.60
CA GLU A 70 2.23 19.07 8.94
C GLU A 70 3.27 19.39 10.02
N ALA A 71 4.48 18.82 9.91
CA ALA A 71 5.58 19.11 10.83
C ALA A 71 6.02 20.58 10.73
N GLU A 72 6.15 21.14 9.53
CA GLU A 72 6.48 22.55 9.33
C GLU A 72 5.42 23.48 9.94
N ASP A 73 4.15 23.21 9.70
CA ASP A 73 3.04 24.01 10.24
C ASP A 73 3.01 23.96 11.77
N GLN A 74 3.25 22.79 12.36
CA GLN A 74 3.31 22.62 13.80
C GLN A 74 4.49 23.38 14.42
N VAL A 75 5.69 23.25 13.84
CA VAL A 75 6.90 23.97 14.29
C VAL A 75 6.71 25.48 14.15
N GLN A 76 6.10 25.96 13.07
CA GLN A 76 5.81 27.38 12.89
C GLN A 76 4.81 27.90 13.94
N SER A 77 3.80 27.09 14.28
CA SER A 77 2.85 27.42 15.35
C SER A 77 3.56 27.55 16.70
N GLU A 78 4.35 26.54 17.07
CA GLU A 78 5.12 26.53 18.32
C GLU A 78 6.11 27.69 18.40
N LEU A 79 6.80 28.01 17.30
CA LEU A 79 7.70 29.17 17.24
C LEU A 79 6.98 30.49 17.47
N LYS A 80 5.76 30.65 16.95
CA LYS A 80 4.93 31.84 17.19
C LYS A 80 4.56 31.93 18.66
N GLU A 81 4.08 30.84 19.25
CA GLU A 81 3.74 30.79 20.68
C GLU A 81 4.95 31.09 21.57
N LEU A 82 6.11 30.49 21.28
CA LEU A 82 7.35 30.70 22.03
C LEU A 82 7.79 32.17 21.96
N LYS A 83 7.71 32.80 20.79
CA LYS A 83 8.01 34.23 20.62
C LYS A 83 7.06 35.11 21.43
N GLU A 84 5.77 34.80 21.44
CA GLU A 84 4.77 35.54 22.22
C GLU A 84 4.98 35.38 23.73
N ILE A 85 5.25 34.17 24.21
CA ILE A 85 5.58 33.91 25.61
C ILE A 85 6.86 34.66 26.00
N GLY A 86 7.90 34.60 25.16
CA GLY A 86 9.16 35.31 25.35
C GLY A 86 8.96 36.81 25.48
N LYS A 87 8.18 37.43 24.57
CA LYS A 87 7.83 38.86 24.64
C LYS A 87 7.09 39.20 25.94
N LYS A 88 6.08 38.41 26.31
CA LYS A 88 5.27 38.62 27.53
C LYS A 88 6.11 38.54 28.81
N LYS A 89 7.03 37.58 28.90
CA LYS A 89 7.86 37.37 30.09
C LYS A 89 9.15 38.20 30.14
N LYS A 90 9.56 38.81 29.01
CA LYS A 90 10.82 39.55 28.88
C LYS A 90 11.02 40.59 29.98
N SER A 91 10.03 41.43 30.24
CA SER A 91 10.14 42.50 31.23
C SER A 91 10.31 41.97 32.66
N ALA A 92 9.59 40.91 33.01
CA ALA A 92 9.68 40.26 34.32
C ALA A 92 11.05 39.63 34.54
N VAL A 93 11.60 38.93 33.53
CA VAL A 93 12.93 38.30 33.61
C VAL A 93 14.02 39.37 33.70
N VAL A 94 13.92 40.45 32.91
CA VAL A 94 14.89 41.56 32.98
C VAL A 94 14.91 42.20 34.36
N LYS A 95 13.74 42.46 34.96
CA LYS A 95 13.66 42.99 36.33
C LYS A 95 14.31 42.04 37.33
N LEU A 96 13.99 40.75 37.26
CA LEU A 96 14.55 39.73 38.15
C LEU A 96 16.08 39.63 38.04
N LEU A 97 16.63 39.70 36.82
CA LEU A 97 18.08 39.70 36.58
C LEU A 97 18.75 40.96 37.13
N ILE A 98 18.14 42.14 36.95
CA ILE A 98 18.67 43.41 37.48
C ILE A 98 18.66 43.36 39.01
N ASP A 99 17.53 42.99 39.62
CA ASP A 99 17.39 42.91 41.08
C ASP A 99 18.40 41.92 41.70
N ALA A 100 18.61 40.77 41.06
CA ALA A 100 19.60 39.78 41.50
C ALA A 100 21.05 40.29 41.37
N ALA A 101 21.34 41.12 40.37
CA ALA A 101 22.67 41.68 40.15
C ALA A 101 22.98 42.88 41.06
N THR A 102 21.97 43.68 41.42
CA THR A 102 22.14 44.93 42.18
C THR A 102 21.91 44.79 43.69
N ASN A 103 21.26 43.71 44.15
CA ASN A 103 21.07 43.42 45.57
C ASN A 103 22.00 42.29 46.05
N PRO A 104 23.19 42.60 46.59
CA PRO A 104 24.07 41.58 47.16
C PRO A 104 23.43 40.97 48.41
N VAL A 105 23.15 39.67 48.36
CA VAL A 105 22.73 38.90 49.54
C VAL A 105 23.99 38.36 50.20
N GLY A 106 24.51 39.10 51.17
CA GLY A 106 25.65 38.67 51.97
C GLY A 106 25.22 37.63 53.01
N THR A 107 25.41 36.35 52.72
CA THR A 107 25.32 35.29 53.74
C THR A 107 26.72 34.93 54.22
N VAL A 108 26.90 34.89 55.54
CA VAL A 108 28.14 34.37 56.13
C VAL A 108 28.27 32.90 55.77
N HIS A 109 29.47 32.47 55.37
CA HIS A 109 29.73 31.07 55.05
C HIS A 109 29.37 30.19 56.24
N VAL A 110 28.75 29.03 56.00
CA VAL A 110 28.24 28.09 57.04
C VAL A 110 29.28 27.63 58.07
N ASN A 111 30.56 27.80 57.76
CA ASN A 111 31.69 27.44 58.64
C ASN A 111 32.47 28.65 59.18
N ALA A 112 31.90 29.86 59.11
CA ALA A 112 32.53 31.04 59.71
C ALA A 112 32.35 31.00 61.24
N LEU A 113 33.31 30.36 61.91
CA LEU A 113 33.70 30.57 63.31
C LEU A 113 34.91 31.50 63.35
#